data_AF-A0A2V6FC72-F1
#
_entry.id   AF-A0A2V6FC72-F1
#
_cell.length_a   1.000
_cell.length_b   1.000
_cell.length_c   1.000
_cell.angle_alpha   90.00
_cell.angle_beta   90.00
_cell.angle_gamma   90.00
#
_symmetry.space_group_name_H-M   'P 1'
#
loop_
_entity.id
_entity.type
_entity.pdbx_description
1 polymer ?
#
loop_
_entity_poly.entity_id
_entity_poly.type
_entity_poly.pdbx_seq_one_letter_code
_entity_poly.pdbx_strand_id
1 'polypeptide(L)'
;MLSGFLLCLAAAFPARAADDAPSVDSVVNKFVEASGGRAALEKIKARTIKGDLDFLGSTSDWVMYAKAPNKQVSEFSNPTLGAFADGFDGTVAWSKDQSGIRVKAGEELAKSKRDADFYRHLNLKKLYPDLAYKGSDKLDGEEVRILES
;
A
#
# COMPACT_ATOMS: atom_id res chain seq x y z
N MET A 1 1.90 -64.73 -32.01
CA MET A 1 2.96 -64.13 -31.18
C MET A 1 2.76 -62.61 -31.16
N LEU A 2 2.50 -62.08 -29.96
CA LEU A 2 2.53 -60.68 -29.45
C LEU A 2 1.92 -59.57 -30.33
N SER A 3 0.78 -58.94 -30.04
CA SER A 3 0.30 -58.25 -28.82
C SER A 3 1.21 -57.12 -28.34
N GLY A 4 0.69 -55.88 -28.40
CA GLY A 4 1.36 -54.66 -27.94
C GLY A 4 0.40 -53.47 -27.96
N PHE A 5 -0.60 -53.51 -27.08
CA PHE A 5 -1.52 -52.39 -26.80
C PHE A 5 -0.78 -51.39 -25.89
N LEU A 6 -0.39 -50.23 -26.41
CA LEU A 6 0.21 -49.17 -25.60
C LEU A 6 -0.90 -48.32 -24.97
N LEU A 7 -1.24 -48.66 -23.73
CA LEU A 7 -2.13 -47.91 -22.87
C LEU A 7 -1.35 -46.71 -22.29
N CYS A 8 -1.46 -45.53 -22.89
CA CYS A 8 -1.05 -44.29 -22.23
C CYS A 8 -2.09 -43.95 -21.17
N LEU A 9 -1.74 -44.16 -19.89
CA LEU A 9 -2.47 -43.63 -18.75
C LEU A 9 -2.49 -42.10 -18.85
N ALA A 10 -3.66 -41.52 -19.13
CA ALA A 10 -3.90 -40.12 -18.84
C ALA A 10 -3.87 -39.96 -17.31
N ALA A 11 -2.81 -39.35 -16.78
CA ALA A 11 -2.81 -38.90 -15.41
C ALA A 11 -3.89 -37.82 -15.26
N ALA A 12 -5.03 -38.20 -14.70
CA ALA A 12 -6.02 -37.26 -14.22
C ALA A 12 -5.38 -36.47 -13.07
N PHE A 13 -4.93 -35.25 -13.35
CA PHE A 13 -4.67 -34.29 -12.29
C PHE A 13 -5.98 -34.13 -11.51
N PRO A 14 -5.99 -34.32 -10.18
CA PRO A 14 -7.16 -33.94 -9.41
C PRO A 14 -7.35 -32.45 -9.66
N ALA A 15 -8.50 -32.10 -10.25
CA ALA A 15 -8.98 -30.73 -10.24
C ALA A 15 -9.00 -30.33 -8.76
N ARG A 16 -8.05 -29.46 -8.38
CA ARG A 16 -8.04 -28.84 -7.07
C ARG A 16 -9.43 -28.26 -6.89
N ALA A 17 -10.16 -28.78 -5.90
CA ALA A 17 -11.43 -28.20 -5.48
C ALA A 17 -11.25 -26.69 -5.45
N ALA A 18 -12.17 -25.96 -6.06
CA ALA A 18 -12.14 -24.51 -6.01
C ALA A 18 -12.13 -24.11 -4.54
N ASP A 19 -10.95 -23.79 -4.01
CA ASP A 19 -10.85 -23.07 -2.75
C ASP A 19 -11.72 -21.84 -2.96
N ASP A 20 -12.77 -21.70 -2.15
CA ASP A 20 -13.60 -20.50 -2.19
C ASP A 20 -12.68 -19.29 -2.18
N ALA A 21 -12.95 -18.34 -3.10
CA ALA A 21 -12.14 -17.13 -3.21
C ALA A 21 -11.98 -16.50 -1.81
N PRO A 22 -10.76 -16.14 -1.39
CA PRO A 22 -10.55 -15.63 -0.04
C PRO A 22 -11.39 -14.38 0.17
N SER A 23 -12.00 -14.26 1.34
CA SER A 23 -12.66 -13.01 1.71
C SER A 23 -11.61 -11.90 1.89
N VAL A 24 -12.02 -10.65 1.62
CA VAL A 24 -11.20 -9.46 1.88
C VAL A 24 -10.72 -9.44 3.34
N ASP A 25 -11.57 -9.85 4.27
CA ASP A 25 -11.23 -9.96 5.69
C ASP A 25 -10.11 -10.95 5.96
N SER A 26 -10.13 -12.11 5.33
CA SER A 26 -9.07 -13.11 5.48
C SER A 26 -7.74 -12.58 4.96
N VAL A 27 -7.73 -11.91 3.80
CA VAL A 27 -6.51 -11.33 3.21
C VAL A 27 -5.97 -10.19 4.08
N VAL A 28 -6.82 -9.25 4.51
CA VAL A 28 -6.42 -8.10 5.33
C VAL A 28 -5.92 -8.56 6.71
N ASN A 29 -6.58 -9.52 7.35
CA ASN A 29 -6.14 -10.04 8.65
C ASN A 29 -4.77 -10.70 8.56
N LYS A 30 -4.53 -11.54 7.54
CA LYS A 30 -3.21 -12.14 7.29
C LYS A 30 -2.14 -11.08 7.02
N PHE A 31 -2.46 -10.04 6.25
CA PHE A 31 -1.56 -8.91 6.01
C PHE A 31 -1.19 -8.18 7.32
N VAL A 32 -2.16 -7.93 8.20
CA VAL A 32 -1.93 -7.30 9.51
C VAL A 32 -1.05 -8.17 10.40
N GLU A 33 -1.33 -9.48 10.47
CA GLU A 33 -0.52 -10.45 11.21
C GLU A 33 0.93 -10.48 10.71
N ALA A 34 1.11 -10.61 9.39
CA ALA A 34 2.43 -10.60 8.76
C ALA A 34 3.19 -9.28 8.95
N SER A 35 2.47 -8.16 9.10
CA SER A 35 3.04 -6.83 9.40
C SER A 35 3.45 -6.66 10.88
N GLY A 36 3.34 -7.71 11.71
CA GLY A 36 3.70 -7.70 13.13
C GLY A 36 2.50 -7.65 14.09
N GLY A 37 1.27 -7.65 13.57
CA GLY A 37 0.04 -7.69 14.34
C GLY A 37 -0.40 -6.34 14.93
N ARG A 38 -1.70 -6.22 15.19
CA ARG A 38 -2.35 -4.98 15.67
C ARG A 38 -1.65 -4.39 16.90
N ALA A 39 -1.41 -5.20 17.92
CA ALA A 39 -0.84 -4.73 19.18
C ALA A 39 0.58 -4.15 19.03
N ALA A 40 1.40 -4.67 18.11
CA ALA A 40 2.73 -4.11 17.84
C ALA A 40 2.63 -2.81 17.03
N LEU A 41 1.80 -2.81 15.98
CA LEU A 41 1.60 -1.64 15.13
C LEU A 41 1.00 -0.46 15.89
N GLU A 42 0.08 -0.70 16.82
CA GLU A 42 -0.53 0.35 17.65
C GLU A 42 0.45 0.95 18.68
N LYS A 43 1.53 0.26 19.06
CA LYS A 43 2.58 0.83 19.92
C LYS A 43 3.40 1.91 19.20
N ILE A 44 3.49 1.86 17.88
CA ILE A 44 4.17 2.89 17.09
C ILE A 44 3.31 4.15 17.14
N LYS A 45 3.91 5.28 17.55
CA LYS A 45 3.24 6.59 17.66
C LYS A 45 3.83 7.66 16.75
N ALA A 46 5.04 7.44 16.25
CA ALA A 46 5.72 8.29 15.29
C ALA A 46 6.62 7.43 14.40
N ARG A 47 6.86 7.87 13.16
CA ARG A 47 7.82 7.25 12.25
C ARG A 47 8.49 8.31 11.39
N THR A 48 9.74 8.05 11.03
CA THR A 48 10.47 8.78 10.00
C THR A 48 10.83 7.80 8.90
N ILE A 49 10.52 8.16 7.66
CA ILE A 49 10.93 7.40 6.47
C ILE A 49 11.89 8.28 5.69
N LYS A 50 13.01 7.71 5.27
CA LYS A 50 13.99 8.35 4.40
C LYS A 50 14.13 7.50 3.15
N GLY A 51 14.33 8.14 2.02
CA GLY A 51 14.60 7.45 0.77
C GLY A 51 14.96 8.43 -0.32
N ASP A 52 15.24 7.90 -1.50
CA ASP A 52 15.51 8.66 -2.68
C ASP A 52 14.20 8.88 -3.45
N LEU A 53 13.96 10.11 -3.90
CA LEU A 53 12.82 10.48 -4.73
C LEU A 53 13.31 10.87 -6.11
N ASP A 54 12.92 10.07 -7.10
CA ASP A 54 13.07 10.42 -8.51
C ASP A 54 11.91 11.29 -8.95
N PHE A 55 12.19 12.56 -9.22
CA PHE A 55 11.19 13.53 -9.66
C PHE A 55 11.75 14.40 -10.78
N LEU A 56 11.03 14.44 -11.92
CA LEU A 56 11.36 15.23 -13.09
C LEU A 56 12.80 15.06 -13.59
N GLY A 57 13.29 13.82 -13.62
CA GLY A 57 14.61 13.49 -14.16
C GLY A 57 15.79 13.75 -13.22
N SER A 58 15.52 14.05 -11.94
CA SER A 58 16.55 14.16 -10.91
C SER A 58 16.17 13.35 -9.67
N THR A 59 17.17 12.74 -9.05
CA THR A 59 17.05 12.06 -7.76
C THR A 59 17.33 13.05 -6.63
N SER A 60 16.57 12.99 -5.55
CA SER A 60 16.74 13.86 -4.39
C SER A 60 16.43 13.13 -3.09
N ASP A 61 17.13 13.46 -2.01
CA ASP A 61 16.78 12.98 -0.68
C ASP A 61 15.35 13.39 -0.33
N TRP A 62 14.56 12.42 0.10
CA TRP A 62 13.20 12.60 0.59
C TRP A 62 13.10 12.10 2.01
N VAL A 63 12.42 12.89 2.84
CA VAL A 63 12.10 12.51 4.21
C VAL A 63 10.62 12.74 4.48
N MET A 64 10.01 11.78 5.17
CA MET A 64 8.67 11.91 5.71
C MET A 64 8.68 11.69 7.21
N TYR A 65 8.02 12.58 7.93
CA TYR A 65 7.72 12.45 9.34
C TYR A 65 6.22 12.23 9.50
N ALA A 66 5.83 11.24 10.29
CA ALA A 66 4.43 11.00 10.62
C ALA A 66 4.25 10.79 12.13
N LYS A 67 3.10 11.21 12.65
CA LYS A 67 2.70 11.05 14.05
C LYS A 67 1.21 10.74 14.17
N ALA A 68 0.87 9.78 15.01
CA ALA A 68 -0.51 9.41 15.27
C ALA A 68 -1.32 10.56 15.92
N PRO A 69 -2.63 10.69 15.66
CA PRO A 69 -3.39 9.82 14.76
C PRO A 69 -3.20 10.16 13.28
N ASN A 70 -3.17 11.44 12.88
CA ASN A 70 -3.20 11.83 11.47
C ASN A 70 -2.34 13.06 11.19
N LYS A 71 -1.06 13.02 11.55
CA LYS A 71 -0.10 14.09 11.22
C LYS A 71 0.98 13.54 10.32
N GLN A 72 1.27 14.23 9.24
CA GLN A 72 2.33 13.87 8.31
C GLN A 72 2.91 15.10 7.65
N VAL A 73 4.22 15.11 7.44
CA VAL A 73 4.90 16.06 6.56
C VAL A 73 5.95 15.30 5.76
N SER A 74 6.06 15.62 4.49
CA SER A 74 7.06 15.09 3.56
C SER A 74 7.83 16.24 2.96
N GLU A 75 9.14 16.10 2.83
CA GLU A 75 10.06 17.15 2.41
C GLU A 75 11.08 16.56 1.42
N PHE A 76 11.38 17.30 0.36
CA PHE A 76 12.50 17.02 -0.54
C PHE A 76 12.98 18.32 -1.19
N SER A 77 14.20 18.32 -1.74
CA SER A 77 14.73 19.45 -2.51
C SER A 77 15.19 19.00 -3.88
N ASN A 78 14.51 19.48 -4.90
CA ASN A 78 14.86 19.22 -6.29
C ASN A 78 15.96 20.21 -6.74
N PRO A 79 17.02 19.77 -7.45
CA PRO A 79 18.11 20.65 -7.90
C PRO A 79 17.67 21.81 -8.79
N THR A 80 16.62 21.61 -9.60
CA THR A 80 16.14 22.60 -10.57
C THR A 80 14.99 23.44 -10.01
N LEU A 81 14.11 22.82 -9.22
CA LEU A 81 12.85 23.43 -8.77
C LEU A 81 12.88 23.92 -7.31
N GLY A 82 13.94 23.59 -6.57
CA GLY A 82 14.11 23.98 -5.18
C GLY A 82 13.40 23.06 -4.19
N ALA A 83 13.20 23.57 -2.97
CA ALA A 83 12.59 22.85 -1.86
C ALA A 83 11.06 22.72 -2.01
N PHE A 84 10.56 21.54 -1.70
CA PHE A 84 9.15 21.18 -1.63
C PHE A 84 8.83 20.58 -0.27
N ALA A 85 7.67 20.94 0.27
CA ALA A 85 7.09 20.27 1.42
C ALA A 85 5.58 20.08 1.26
N ASP A 86 5.07 18.96 1.75
CA ASP A 86 3.64 18.64 1.75
C ASP A 86 3.25 18.15 3.12
N GLY A 87 2.13 18.63 3.67
CA GLY A 87 1.77 18.29 5.04
C GLY A 87 0.27 18.23 5.32
N PHE A 88 -0.05 17.49 6.36
CA PHE A 88 -1.35 17.47 7.02
C PHE A 88 -1.16 17.51 8.53
N ASP A 89 -1.73 18.51 9.20
CA ASP A 89 -1.56 18.70 10.65
C ASP A 89 -2.62 17.98 11.50
N GLY A 90 -3.50 17.21 10.86
CA GLY A 90 -4.70 16.59 11.46
C GLY A 90 -6.00 17.32 11.11
N THR A 91 -5.92 18.55 10.62
CA THR A 91 -7.06 19.40 10.24
C THR A 91 -6.86 20.05 8.89
N VAL A 92 -5.72 20.70 8.68
CA VAL A 92 -5.37 21.47 7.47
C VAL A 92 -4.32 20.70 6.67
N ALA A 93 -4.58 20.52 5.38
CA ALA A 93 -3.60 20.02 4.43
C ALA A 93 -3.00 21.20 3.65
N TRP A 94 -1.70 21.15 3.39
CA TRP A 94 -0.97 22.24 2.73
C TRP A 94 0.16 21.69 1.86
N SER A 95 0.58 22.50 0.90
CA SER A 95 1.81 22.31 0.14
C SER A 95 2.63 23.60 0.21
N LYS A 96 3.95 23.47 0.15
CA LYS A 96 4.90 24.58 0.12
C LYS A 96 5.92 24.34 -0.99
N ASP A 97 6.12 25.37 -1.78
CA ASP A 97 7.20 25.46 -2.76
C ASP A 97 7.83 26.87 -2.72
N GLN A 98 8.56 27.24 -3.77
CA GLN A 98 9.21 28.54 -3.89
C GLN A 98 8.23 29.72 -3.95
N SER A 99 6.97 29.48 -4.31
CA SER A 99 5.90 30.49 -4.36
C SER A 99 5.22 30.71 -3.01
N GLY A 100 5.54 29.88 -2.00
CA GLY A 100 4.99 29.96 -0.65
C GLY A 100 4.09 28.78 -0.28
N ILE A 101 3.23 28.98 0.71
CA ILE A 101 2.33 27.93 1.25
C ILE A 101 0.94 28.08 0.62
N ARG A 102 0.36 26.96 0.18
CA ARG A 102 -1.02 26.86 -0.28
C ARG A 102 -1.78 25.84 0.56
N VAL A 103 -2.96 26.22 1.01
CA VAL A 103 -3.90 25.29 1.66
C VAL A 103 -4.63 24.45 0.60
N LYS A 104 -4.72 23.15 0.83
CA LYS A 104 -5.42 22.20 -0.02
C LYS A 104 -6.90 22.12 0.35
N ALA A 105 -7.74 21.94 -0.64
CA ALA A 105 -9.19 21.79 -0.48
C ALA A 105 -9.73 20.66 -1.37
N GLY A 106 -11.00 20.30 -1.20
CA GLY A 106 -11.66 19.29 -2.02
C GLY A 106 -10.95 17.94 -2.00
N GLU A 107 -10.71 17.37 -3.17
CA GLU A 107 -10.08 16.05 -3.34
C GLU A 107 -8.63 16.01 -2.83
N GLU A 108 -7.86 17.10 -2.97
CA GLU A 108 -6.49 17.17 -2.46
C GLU A 108 -6.47 17.02 -0.93
N LEU A 109 -7.40 17.69 -0.23
CA LEU A 109 -7.56 17.55 1.21
C LEU A 109 -8.00 16.13 1.59
N ALA A 110 -8.95 15.55 0.84
CA ALA A 110 -9.41 14.19 1.08
C ALA A 110 -8.27 13.17 0.91
N LYS A 111 -7.42 13.34 -0.12
CA LYS A 111 -6.24 12.52 -0.34
C LYS A 111 -5.23 12.69 0.80
N SER A 112 -4.87 13.91 1.18
CA SER A 112 -3.95 14.17 2.30
C SER A 112 -4.44 13.56 3.62
N LYS A 113 -5.76 13.60 3.89
CA LYS A 113 -6.36 12.93 5.05
C LYS A 113 -6.18 11.41 5.01
N ARG A 114 -6.41 10.76 3.85
CA ARG A 114 -6.24 9.31 3.69
C ARG A 114 -4.77 8.88 3.78
N ASP A 115 -3.86 9.66 3.19
CA ASP A 115 -2.42 9.37 3.20
C ASP A 115 -1.82 9.53 4.60
N ALA A 116 -2.32 10.50 5.37
CA ALA A 116 -1.86 10.76 6.73
C ALA A 116 -2.45 9.81 7.80
N ASP A 117 -3.35 8.88 7.45
CA ASP A 117 -3.84 7.88 8.42
C ASP A 117 -2.65 7.05 8.92
N PHE A 118 -2.24 7.31 10.17
CA PHE A 118 -1.00 6.76 10.70
C PHE A 118 -1.06 5.22 10.80
N TYR A 119 -2.25 4.69 11.07
CA TYR A 119 -2.54 3.27 11.20
C TYR A 119 -3.16 2.68 9.93
N ARG A 120 -2.84 3.25 8.75
CA ARG A 120 -3.37 2.80 7.45
C ARG A 120 -3.34 1.28 7.25
N HIS A 121 -2.29 0.60 7.70
CA HIS A 121 -2.14 -0.86 7.64
C HIS A 121 -3.28 -1.60 8.38
N LEU A 122 -3.78 -1.02 9.47
CA LEU A 122 -4.89 -1.53 10.28
C LEU A 122 -6.26 -1.03 9.81
N ASN A 123 -6.28 0.00 8.97
CA ASN A 123 -7.47 0.77 8.60
C ASN A 123 -7.84 0.63 7.12
N LEU A 124 -7.27 -0.32 6.37
CA LEU A 124 -7.50 -0.47 4.92
C LEU A 124 -8.99 -0.47 4.57
N LYS A 125 -9.82 -1.30 5.22
CA LYS A 125 -11.27 -1.34 4.97
C LYS A 125 -12.02 -0.06 5.32
N LYS A 126 -11.51 0.74 6.25
CA LYS A 126 -12.08 2.05 6.60
C LYS A 126 -11.73 3.10 5.55
N LEU A 127 -10.51 3.03 5.01
CA LEU A 127 -10.00 3.96 4.01
C LEU A 127 -10.52 3.64 2.59
N TYR A 128 -10.83 2.38 2.34
CA TYR A 128 -11.28 1.80 1.07
C TYR A 128 -12.53 0.94 1.29
N PRO A 129 -13.72 1.57 1.37
CA PRO A 129 -14.96 0.84 1.70
C PRO A 129 -15.42 -0.16 0.63
N ASP A 130 -15.00 0.04 -0.62
CA ASP A 130 -15.27 -0.80 -1.79
C ASP A 130 -14.12 -1.77 -2.12
N LEU A 131 -13.14 -1.92 -1.21
CA LEU A 131 -12.03 -2.85 -1.36
C LEU A 131 -12.54 -4.28 -1.58
N ALA A 132 -12.19 -4.87 -2.73
CA ALA A 132 -12.64 -6.16 -3.19
C ALA A 132 -11.47 -7.08 -3.57
N TYR A 133 -11.63 -8.39 -3.39
CA TYR A 133 -10.71 -9.37 -3.94
C TYR A 133 -10.89 -9.46 -5.46
N LYS A 134 -9.78 -9.30 -6.20
CA LYS A 134 -9.80 -9.29 -7.67
C LYS A 134 -9.10 -10.49 -8.30
N GLY A 135 -8.42 -11.31 -7.50
CA GLY A 135 -7.73 -12.51 -7.98
C GLY A 135 -6.41 -12.76 -7.27
N SER A 136 -5.69 -13.75 -7.79
CA SER A 136 -4.30 -14.03 -7.42
C SER A 136 -3.39 -13.72 -8.60
N ASP A 137 -2.14 -13.39 -8.31
CA ASP A 137 -1.07 -13.28 -9.32
C ASP A 137 0.24 -13.88 -8.76
N LYS A 138 1.33 -13.81 -9.53
CA LYS A 138 2.67 -14.20 -9.10
C LYS A 138 3.60 -12.98 -9.11
N LEU A 139 4.22 -12.71 -7.97
CA LEU A 139 5.29 -11.73 -7.84
C LEU A 139 6.57 -12.47 -7.44
N ASP A 140 7.62 -12.39 -8.26
CA ASP A 140 8.90 -13.08 -8.03
C ASP A 140 8.78 -14.60 -7.74
N GLY A 141 7.76 -15.23 -8.31
CA GLY A 141 7.46 -16.66 -8.12
C GLY A 141 6.56 -16.99 -6.93
N GLU A 142 6.25 -16.01 -6.07
CA GLU A 142 5.33 -16.15 -4.94
C GLU A 142 3.89 -15.80 -5.34
N GLU A 143 2.92 -16.59 -4.87
CA GLU A 143 1.51 -16.28 -5.09
C GLU A 143 1.09 -15.07 -4.23
N VAL A 144 0.55 -14.04 -4.87
CA VAL A 144 0.01 -12.85 -4.22
C VAL A 144 -1.50 -12.77 -4.39
N ARG A 145 -2.19 -12.13 -3.44
CA ARG A 145 -3.63 -11.86 -3.51
C ARG A 145 -3.84 -10.38 -3.80
N ILE A 146 -4.66 -10.08 -4.80
CA ILE A 146 -4.93 -8.71 -5.25
C ILE A 146 -6.21 -8.20 -4.59
N LEU A 147 -6.09 -7.08 -3.88
CA LEU A 147 -7.21 -6.29 -3.40
C LEU A 147 -7.23 -4.95 -4.14
N GLU A 148 -8.40 -4.53 -4.62
CA GLU A 148 -8.58 -3.28 -5.37
C GLU A 148 -9.86 -2.57 -4.91
N SER A 149 -9.80 -1.23 -4.85
CA SER A 149 -10.85 -0.29 -4.45
C SER A 149 -10.94 0.78 -5.53
#